data_AF-A0A1H8C9W9-F1
#
_entry.id   AF-A0A1H8C9W9-F1
#
_cell.length_a   1.000
_cell.length_b   1.000
_cell.length_c   1.000
_cell.angle_alpha   90.00
_cell.angle_beta   90.00
_cell.angle_gamma   90.00
#
_symmetry.space_group_name_H-M   'P 1'
#
loop_
_entity.id
_entity.type
_entity.pdbx_description
1 polymer ?
#
loop_
_entity_poly.entity_id
_entity_poly.type
_entity_poly.pdbx_seq_one_letter_code
_entity_poly.pdbx_strand_id
1 'polypeptide(L)' 'MNTYNNPVLEKLPLHLKQYLVEQQYERYTPIDQAVWRYVMRQNYSYLKDVAYYPLHSRHKKSRT' A
#
# COMPACT_ATOMS: atom_id res chain seq x y z
N MET A 1 -3.91 22.09 -7.44
CA MET A 1 -3.47 20.99 -6.55
C MET A 1 -4.20 19.74 -6.99
N ASN A 2 -3.53 18.73 -7.52
CA ASN A 2 -4.19 17.52 -8.02
C ASN A 2 -4.66 16.66 -6.84
N THR A 3 -5.96 16.68 -6.53
CA THR A 3 -6.57 15.86 -5.46
C THR A 3 -7.05 14.50 -5.98
N TYR A 4 -6.75 14.15 -7.24
CA TYR A 4 -7.07 12.85 -7.86
C TYR A 4 -8.51 12.38 -7.63
N ASN A 5 -9.46 13.33 -7.55
CA ASN A 5 -10.87 13.10 -7.21
C ASN A 5 -11.08 12.29 -5.91
N ASN A 6 -10.18 12.43 -4.94
CA ASN A 6 -10.23 11.74 -3.65
C ASN A 6 -10.64 12.73 -2.54
N PRO A 7 -11.85 12.58 -1.94
CA PRO A 7 -12.36 13.51 -0.93
C PRO A 7 -11.56 13.48 0.38
N VAL A 8 -10.70 12.48 0.60
CA VAL A 8 -9.79 12.42 1.75
C VAL A 8 -8.64 13.40 1.58
N LEU A 9 -8.15 13.58 0.34
CA LEU A 9 -7.03 14.49 0.05
C LEU A 9 -7.43 15.96 0.18
N GLU A 10 -8.72 16.25 -0.02
CA GLU A 10 -9.28 17.60 0.17
C GLU A 10 -9.22 18.04 1.64
N LYS A 11 -9.48 17.09 2.57
CA LYS A 11 -9.48 17.32 4.02
C LYS A 11 -8.09 17.41 4.65
N LEU A 12 -7.01 17.18 3.88
CA LEU A 12 -5.65 17.25 4.42
C LEU A 12 -5.25 18.70 4.77
N PRO A 13 -4.55 18.91 5.90
CA PRO A 13 -3.89 20.18 6.21
C PRO A 13 -2.91 20.61 5.11
N LEU A 14 -2.82 21.93 4.85
CA LEU A 14 -2.03 22.49 3.75
C LEU A 14 -0.55 22.05 3.78
N HIS A 15 0.05 22.00 4.97
CA HIS A 15 1.45 21.64 5.17
C HIS A 15 1.78 20.17 4.87
N LEU A 16 0.78 19.28 4.82
CA LEU A 16 0.97 17.87 4.44
C LEU A 16 0.82 17.65 2.93
N LYS A 17 0.14 18.57 2.24
CA LYS A 17 -0.12 18.42 0.81
C LYS A 17 1.15 18.54 -0.05
N GLN A 18 2.23 19.12 0.48
CA GLN A 18 3.53 19.20 -0.20
C GLN A 18 4.20 17.83 -0.41
N TYR A 19 3.82 16.82 0.38
CA TYR A 19 4.38 15.46 0.28
C TYR A 19 3.53 14.53 -0.60
N LEU A 20 2.47 15.05 -1.22
CA LEU A 20 1.66 14.28 -2.17
C LEU A 20 2.42 14.15 -3.49
N VAL A 21 2.78 12.92 -3.83
CA VAL A 21 3.43 12.56 -5.08
C VAL A 21 2.51 11.64 -5.87
N GLU A 22 2.48 11.85 -7.19
CA GLU A 22 1.76 10.97 -8.10
C GLU A 22 2.41 9.58 -8.13
N GLN A 23 1.59 8.55 -7.95
CA GLN A 23 2.07 7.18 -8.04
C GLN A 23 2.08 6.74 -9.51
N GLN A 24 3.27 6.74 -10.12
CA GLN A 24 3.49 6.31 -11.51
C GLN A 24 3.68 4.80 -11.58
N TYR A 25 2.58 4.05 -11.58
CA TYR A 25 2.60 2.59 -11.55
C TYR A 25 3.19 1.95 -12.82
N GLU A 26 3.14 2.66 -13.93
CA GLU A 26 3.64 2.23 -15.24
C GLU A 26 5.17 2.10 -15.26
N ARG A 27 5.86 2.75 -14.31
CA ARG A 27 7.32 2.70 -14.21
C ARG A 27 7.85 1.43 -13.57
N TYR A 28 7.00 0.64 -12.92
CA TYR A 28 7.43 -0.62 -12.33
C TYR A 28 7.67 -1.67 -13.41
N THR A 29 8.90 -2.14 -13.48
CA THR A 29 9.26 -3.22 -14.40
C THR A 29 8.67 -4.56 -13.91
N PRO A 30 8.56 -5.57 -14.80
CA PRO A 30 8.19 -6.92 -14.38
C PRO A 30 9.09 -7.49 -13.28
N ILE A 31 10.35 -7.04 -13.22
CA ILE A 31 11.33 -7.41 -12.20
C ILE A 31 10.98 -6.75 -10.86
N ASP A 32 10.68 -5.45 -10.83
CA ASP A 32 10.27 -4.75 -9.60
C ASP A 32 9.02 -5.41 -8.99
N GLN A 33 8.09 -5.78 -9.84
CA GLN A 33 6.89 -6.52 -9.45
C GLN A 33 7.23 -7.91 -8.87
N ALA A 34 8.21 -8.61 -9.44
CA ALA A 34 8.66 -9.92 -8.94
C ALA A 34 9.35 -9.82 -7.57
N VAL A 35 10.21 -8.81 -7.40
CA VAL A 35 10.88 -8.51 -6.13
C VAL A 35 9.83 -8.16 -5.07
N TRP A 36 8.87 -7.30 -5.40
CA TRP A 36 7.78 -6.95 -4.50
C TRP A 36 7.03 -8.19 -4.01
N ARG A 37 6.61 -9.06 -4.94
CA ARG A 37 5.93 -10.32 -4.57
C ARG A 37 6.79 -11.21 -3.68
N TYR A 38 8.09 -11.29 -3.94
CA TYR A 38 9.01 -12.08 -3.12
C TYR A 38 9.10 -11.53 -1.70
N VAL A 39 9.36 -10.23 -1.55
CA VAL A 39 9.44 -9.55 -0.25
C VAL A 39 8.13 -9.69 0.52
N MET A 40 6.99 -9.47 -0.13
CA MET A 40 5.69 -9.61 0.51
C MET A 40 5.37 -11.03 0.96
N ARG A 41 5.83 -12.07 0.25
CA ARG A 41 5.71 -13.48 0.70
C ARG A 41 6.54 -13.73 1.96
N GLN A 42 7.77 -13.22 2.02
CA GLN A 42 8.62 -13.34 3.20
C GLN A 42 8.02 -12.60 4.40
N ASN A 43 7.60 -11.36 4.20
CA ASN A 43 6.93 -10.55 5.22
C ASN A 43 5.65 -11.22 5.72
N TYR A 44 4.84 -11.81 4.84
CA TYR A 44 3.65 -12.56 5.23
C TYR A 44 4.00 -13.79 6.07
N SER A 45 5.00 -14.56 5.66
CA SER A 45 5.44 -15.75 6.39
C SER A 45 5.93 -15.42 7.80
N TYR A 46 6.50 -14.24 8.00
CA TYR A 46 6.93 -13.79 9.31
C TYR A 46 5.76 -13.20 10.11
N LEU A 47 5.06 -12.21 9.55
CA LEU A 47 4.01 -11.46 10.24
C LEU A 47 2.77 -12.30 10.57
N LYS A 48 2.51 -13.42 9.87
CA LYS A 48 1.39 -14.30 10.23
C LYS A 48 1.49 -14.84 11.66
N ASP A 49 2.70 -14.98 12.22
CA ASP A 49 2.92 -15.60 13.53
C ASP A 49 3.16 -14.56 14.64
N VAL A 50 3.63 -13.35 14.28
CA VAL A 50 3.99 -12.28 15.23
C VAL A 50 3.12 -11.03 15.16
N ALA A 51 2.33 -10.83 14.10
CA ALA A 51 1.46 -9.67 14.03
C ALA A 51 0.30 -9.80 15.03
N TYR A 52 -0.20 -8.67 15.53
CA TYR A 52 -1.36 -8.62 16.42
C TYR A 52 -2.67 -8.85 15.63
N TYR A 53 -3.66 -9.48 16.28
CA TYR A 53 -4.90 -10.06 15.73
C TYR A 53 -5.70 -9.24 14.68
N PRO A 54 -5.76 -7.88 14.70
CA PRO A 54 -6.50 -7.12 13.69
C PRO A 54 -5.92 -7.26 12.27
N LEU A 55 -4.62 -7.51 12.14
CA LEU A 55 -3.97 -7.66 10.84
C LEU A 55 -4.33 -9.00 10.17
N HIS A 56 -4.51 -10.07 10.96
CA HIS A 56 -4.86 -11.39 10.43
C HIS A 56 -6.21 -11.44 9.72
N SER A 57 -7.20 -10.67 10.18
CA SER A 57 -8.57 -10.70 9.65
C SER A 57 -8.69 -9.94 8.32
N ARG A 58 -8.00 -8.81 8.16
CA ARG A 58 -8.10 -7.97 6.96
C ARG A 58 -7.52 -8.63 5.70
N HIS A 59 -6.51 -9.48 5.85
CA HIS A 59 -5.85 -10.14 4.73
C HIS A 59 -6.56 -11.42 4.22
N LYS A 60 -7.58 -11.95 4.93
CA LYS A 60 -8.35 -13.11 4.47
C LYS A 60 -9.49 -12.79 3.50
N LYS A 61 -9.87 -11.51 3.34
CA LYS A 61 -10.98 -11.09 2.46
C LYS A 61 -10.68 -11.07 0.95
N SER A 62 -9.45 -11.39 0.53
CA SER A 62 -9.06 -11.36 -0.89
C SER A 62 -9.12 -12.73 -1.58
N ARG A 63 -9.69 -13.76 -0.94
CA ARG A 63 -9.90 -15.11 -1.51
C ARG A 63 -11.35 -15.56 -1.29
N THR A 64 -12.28 -14.83 -1.90
CA THR A 64 -13.66 -15.27 -2.22
C THR A 64 -14.12 -14.49 -3.44
#